data_AF-A0A969R765-F1
#
_entry.id   AF-A0A969R765-F1
#
_cell.length_a   1.000
_cell.length_b   1.000
_cell.length_c   1.000
_cell.angle_alpha   90.00
_cell.angle_beta   90.00
_cell.angle_gamma   90.00
#
_symmetry.space_group_name_H-M   'P 1'
#
loop_
_entity.id
_entity.type
_entity.pdbx_description
1 polymer ?
#
loop_
_entity_poly.entity_id
_entity_poly.type
_entity_poly.pdbx_seq_one_letter_code
_entity_poly.pdbx_strand_id
1 'polypeptide(L)'
;MSQEPLKWDEVTNTPEEEYQALQRSLRRRRGFGLLFVRCSPAQGAQLVQQIERDLPLKKIGVLAFKEAIEDGNFYQRAADYLQEHSEVDTLFVQGLEYSLLSYERQKREESGWSSEDIYNYSWKAVPKLLGNLNLRREQFRDDFPTVCFVFLLPLFALTYLANRAPDFFDWRSGVYEFPIDPELLEQESLRLVQESNFDEYLNWAQPERDGRIAEIKCWIEEPGQTPERKARLFFEQASLFYASAKYEAAIASLDQALKYKPDNDIAWYNRGIALGNLQRYEEAIASYDQALKYNPNDAGAFYNKACCYGLQGQVELAITNLKQAIDLDLEYREMAKTDADFDEVRSDDRFQALLNESVD
;
A
#
# COMPACT_ATOMS: atom_id res chain seq x y z
N MET A 1 19.37 14.37 -3.41
CA MET A 1 19.22 13.78 -4.76
C MET A 1 18.29 12.62 -4.63
N SER A 2 17.03 12.78 -5.05
CA SER A 2 16.05 11.72 -5.14
C SER A 2 16.60 10.65 -6.08
N GLN A 3 16.99 9.50 -5.54
CA GLN A 3 17.18 8.32 -6.38
C GLN A 3 15.78 7.99 -6.91
N GLU A 4 15.58 8.11 -8.22
CA GLU A 4 14.41 7.51 -8.88
C GLU A 4 14.34 6.04 -8.44
N PRO A 5 13.14 5.49 -8.17
CA PRO A 5 13.01 4.05 -7.98
C PRO A 5 13.67 3.38 -9.18
N LEU A 6 14.45 2.32 -8.92
CA LEU A 6 15.12 1.54 -9.96
C LEU A 6 14.08 1.28 -11.06
N LYS A 7 14.26 1.87 -12.24
CA LYS A 7 13.45 1.55 -13.41
C LYS A 7 13.89 0.17 -13.84
N TRP A 8 13.27 -0.84 -13.24
CA TRP A 8 13.32 -2.20 -13.73
C TRP A 8 12.69 -2.15 -15.11
N ASP A 9 13.52 -2.34 -16.14
CA ASP A 9 13.07 -2.38 -17.53
C ASP A 9 11.87 -3.32 -17.64
N GLU A 10 10.89 -2.93 -18.46
CA GLU A 10 9.67 -3.69 -18.77
C GLU A 10 9.95 -5.20 -18.76
N VAL A 11 9.18 -5.98 -17.97
CA VAL A 11 9.31 -7.44 -17.93
C VAL A 11 9.23 -7.97 -19.37
N THR A 12 10.38 -8.26 -19.97
CA THR A 12 10.49 -8.58 -21.40
C THR A 12 10.28 -10.06 -21.68
N ASN A 13 10.45 -10.91 -20.66
CA ASN A 13 10.34 -12.35 -20.76
C ASN A 13 8.95 -12.83 -20.34
N THR A 14 8.44 -13.82 -21.07
CA THR A 14 7.28 -14.60 -20.63
C THR A 14 7.61 -15.41 -19.37
N PRO A 15 6.62 -15.79 -18.52
CA PRO A 15 6.85 -16.63 -17.35
C PRO A 15 7.60 -17.93 -17.68
N GLU A 16 7.33 -18.52 -18.83
CA GLU A 16 8.03 -19.70 -19.33
C GLU A 16 9.50 -19.43 -19.65
N GLU A 17 9.81 -18.32 -20.33
CA GLU A 17 11.20 -17.93 -20.63
C GLU A 17 11.98 -17.64 -19.35
N GLU A 18 11.34 -17.01 -18.38
CA GLU A 18 11.92 -16.72 -17.06
C GLU A 18 12.19 -18.01 -16.28
N TYR A 19 11.23 -18.94 -16.30
CA TYR A 19 11.41 -20.29 -15.74
C TYR A 19 12.59 -21.02 -16.40
N GLN A 20 12.68 -21.00 -17.73
CA GLN A 20 13.80 -21.61 -18.46
C GLN A 20 15.14 -20.92 -18.14
N ALA A 21 15.15 -19.61 -17.88
CA ALA A 21 16.34 -18.88 -17.44
C ALA A 21 16.79 -19.32 -16.03
N LEU A 22 15.85 -19.39 -15.08
CA LEU A 22 16.10 -19.88 -13.73
C LEU A 22 16.62 -21.32 -13.74
N GLN A 23 15.96 -22.20 -14.50
CA GLN A 23 16.36 -23.60 -14.63
C GLN A 23 17.78 -23.74 -15.19
N ARG A 24 18.15 -22.96 -16.22
CA ARG A 24 19.51 -22.95 -16.78
C ARG A 24 20.54 -22.47 -15.75
N SER A 25 20.21 -21.45 -14.97
CA SER A 25 21.09 -20.92 -13.92
C SER A 25 21.36 -21.97 -12.84
N LEU A 26 20.30 -22.60 -12.32
CA LEU A 26 20.41 -23.67 -11.33
C LEU A 26 21.18 -24.87 -11.86
N ARG A 27 20.91 -25.31 -13.10
CA ARG A 27 21.60 -26.46 -13.71
C ARG A 27 23.11 -26.24 -13.85
N ARG A 28 23.55 -25.01 -14.17
CA ARG A 28 24.97 -24.69 -14.37
C ARG A 28 25.71 -24.43 -13.06
N ARG A 29 25.02 -23.98 -12.01
CA ARG A 29 25.65 -23.68 -10.71
C ARG A 29 25.99 -24.96 -9.96
N ARG A 30 27.25 -25.10 -9.56
CA ARG A 30 27.79 -26.20 -8.75
C ARG A 30 28.39 -25.73 -7.43
N GLY A 31 28.14 -24.48 -7.07
CA GLY A 31 28.71 -23.86 -5.89
C GLY A 31 27.88 -22.66 -5.43
N PHE A 32 28.46 -21.87 -4.53
CA PHE A 32 27.79 -20.74 -3.92
C PHE A 32 27.11 -19.82 -4.93
N GLY A 33 25.86 -19.49 -4.66
CA GLY A 33 25.08 -18.57 -5.47
C GLY A 33 23.94 -17.97 -4.67
N LEU A 34 23.62 -16.71 -4.97
CA LEU A 34 22.45 -16.02 -4.44
C LEU A 34 21.54 -15.71 -5.63
N LEU A 35 20.37 -16.32 -5.64
CA LEU A 35 19.32 -16.05 -6.61
C LEU A 35 18.11 -15.48 -5.87
N PHE A 36 17.47 -14.50 -6.47
CA PHE A 36 16.30 -13.83 -5.95
C PHE A 36 15.18 -13.97 -6.97
N VAL A 37 14.05 -14.51 -6.54
CA VAL A 37 12.91 -14.79 -7.39
C VAL A 37 11.72 -14.03 -6.86
N ARG A 38 11.25 -13.04 -7.63
CA ARG A 38 9.99 -12.37 -7.36
C ARG A 38 8.86 -13.34 -7.65
N CYS A 39 8.06 -13.66 -6.64
CA CYS A 39 6.88 -14.51 -6.80
C CYS A 39 5.93 -14.38 -5.59
N SER A 40 4.69 -14.86 -5.75
CA SER A 40 3.81 -15.08 -4.59
C SER A 40 4.22 -16.32 -3.77
N PRO A 41 3.83 -16.45 -2.49
CA PRO A 41 4.10 -17.66 -1.72
C PRO A 41 3.57 -18.95 -2.39
N ALA A 42 2.37 -18.88 -2.96
CA ALA A 42 1.76 -20.00 -3.68
C ALA A 42 2.53 -20.37 -4.95
N GLN A 43 2.90 -19.37 -5.76
CA GLN A 43 3.70 -19.55 -6.96
C GLN A 43 5.10 -20.06 -6.63
N GLY A 44 5.70 -19.58 -5.54
CA GLY A 44 6.97 -20.08 -5.03
C GLY A 44 6.93 -21.56 -4.67
N ALA A 45 5.88 -22.02 -3.98
CA ALA A 45 5.71 -23.44 -3.67
C ALA A 45 5.56 -24.31 -4.93
N GLN A 46 4.80 -23.84 -5.92
CA GLN A 46 4.66 -24.51 -7.22
C GLN A 46 6.00 -24.55 -7.97
N LEU A 47 6.76 -23.45 -7.96
CA LEU A 47 8.05 -23.32 -8.61
C LEU A 47 9.06 -24.33 -8.05
N VAL A 48 9.10 -24.50 -6.72
CA VAL A 48 9.96 -25.50 -6.08
C VAL A 48 9.64 -26.90 -6.58
N GLN A 49 8.37 -27.32 -6.54
CA GLN A 49 7.94 -28.64 -7.00
C GLN A 49 8.28 -28.87 -8.48
N GLN A 50 8.12 -27.83 -9.30
CA GLN A 50 8.45 -27.89 -10.72
C GLN A 50 9.96 -28.08 -10.94
N ILE A 51 10.80 -27.36 -10.20
CA ILE A 51 12.26 -27.45 -10.29
C ILE A 51 12.76 -28.80 -9.77
N GLU A 52 12.18 -29.33 -8.68
CA GLU A 52 12.49 -30.69 -8.17
C GLU A 52 12.25 -31.77 -9.22
N ARG A 53 11.12 -31.68 -9.94
CA ARG A 53 10.81 -32.59 -11.04
C ARG A 53 11.76 -32.42 -12.23
N ASP A 54 12.03 -31.18 -12.61
CA ASP A 54 12.73 -30.86 -13.87
C ASP A 54 14.27 -30.86 -13.73
N LEU A 55 14.81 -30.87 -12.50
CA LEU A 55 16.23 -30.98 -12.18
C LEU A 55 16.51 -32.10 -11.15
N PRO A 56 16.28 -33.37 -11.48
CA PRO A 56 16.36 -34.49 -10.53
C PRO A 56 17.77 -34.78 -9.98
N LEU A 57 18.82 -34.18 -10.58
CA LEU A 57 20.19 -34.27 -10.09
C LEU A 57 20.49 -33.25 -8.99
N LYS A 58 19.65 -32.22 -8.83
CA LYS A 58 19.78 -31.23 -7.77
C LYS A 58 19.22 -31.76 -6.47
N LYS A 59 19.89 -31.44 -5.38
CA LYS A 59 19.47 -31.81 -4.02
C LYS A 59 18.83 -30.58 -3.43
N ILE A 60 17.51 -30.51 -3.58
CA ILE A 60 16.72 -29.34 -3.23
C ILE A 60 16.28 -29.45 -1.77
N GLY A 61 16.52 -28.37 -1.03
CA GLY A 61 15.96 -28.15 0.29
C GLY A 61 15.02 -26.95 0.28
N VAL A 62 14.09 -26.90 1.22
CA VAL A 62 13.15 -25.78 1.39
C VAL A 62 13.16 -25.35 2.84
N LEU A 63 13.64 -24.13 3.08
CA LEU A 63 13.59 -23.47 4.37
C LEU A 63 12.48 -22.41 4.33
N ALA A 64 11.31 -22.77 4.86
CA ALA A 64 10.13 -21.93 4.87
C ALA A 64 9.85 -21.38 6.27
N PHE A 65 9.73 -20.05 6.36
CA PHE A 65 9.31 -19.34 7.56
C PHE A 65 7.82 -19.01 7.46
N LYS A 66 7.08 -19.23 8.55
CA LYS A 66 5.68 -18.82 8.69
C LYS A 66 5.50 -17.64 9.64
N GLU A 67 6.60 -17.20 10.24
CA GLU A 67 6.67 -16.15 11.24
C GLU A 67 8.02 -15.44 11.13
N ALA A 68 8.15 -14.32 11.83
CA ALA A 68 9.37 -13.52 11.81
C ALA A 68 10.55 -14.24 12.47
N ILE A 69 11.74 -14.04 11.91
CA ILE A 69 13.00 -14.40 12.54
C ILE A 69 13.35 -13.25 13.51
N GLU A 70 12.86 -13.34 14.74
CA GLU A 70 12.95 -12.29 15.77
C GLU A 70 14.38 -11.75 16.03
N ASP A 71 15.37 -12.63 16.00
CA ASP A 71 16.79 -12.28 16.16
C ASP A 71 17.45 -11.77 14.86
N GLY A 72 16.73 -11.87 13.73
CA GLY A 72 17.21 -11.54 12.39
C GLY A 72 18.31 -12.46 11.86
N ASN A 73 18.63 -13.55 12.54
CA ASN A 73 19.81 -14.36 12.22
C ASN A 73 19.49 -15.48 11.22
N PHE A 74 19.14 -15.10 10.00
CA PHE A 74 18.87 -16.05 8.92
C PHE A 74 20.06 -16.98 8.65
N TYR A 75 21.30 -16.47 8.74
CA TYR A 75 22.50 -17.30 8.56
C TYR A 75 22.49 -18.52 9.48
N GLN A 76 22.17 -18.35 10.77
CA GLN A 76 22.15 -19.48 11.70
C GLN A 76 21.05 -20.48 11.33
N ARG A 77 19.86 -20.00 10.95
CA ARG A 77 18.76 -20.87 10.50
C ARG A 77 19.14 -21.69 9.26
N ALA A 78 19.86 -21.07 8.33
CA ALA A 78 20.39 -21.76 7.16
C ALA A 78 21.48 -22.77 7.53
N ALA A 79 22.39 -22.41 8.44
CA ALA A 79 23.46 -23.30 8.91
C ALA A 79 22.89 -24.54 9.60
N ASP A 80 21.94 -24.36 10.52
CA ASP A 80 21.29 -25.46 11.26
C ASP A 80 20.55 -26.38 10.28
N TYR A 81 19.80 -25.81 9.34
CA TYR A 81 19.10 -26.58 8.31
C TYR A 81 20.07 -27.41 7.45
N LEU A 82 21.16 -26.80 6.97
CA LEU A 82 22.15 -27.49 6.12
C LEU A 82 23.01 -28.48 6.89
N GLN A 83 23.18 -28.32 8.19
CA GLN A 83 23.81 -29.32 9.05
C GLN A 83 22.98 -30.61 9.12
N GLU A 84 21.66 -30.47 9.20
CA GLU A 84 20.72 -31.60 9.20
C GLU A 84 20.50 -32.19 7.79
N HIS A 85 20.71 -31.37 6.74
CA HIS A 85 20.45 -31.72 5.33
C HIS A 85 21.70 -31.50 4.46
N SER A 86 22.82 -32.11 4.85
CA SER A 86 24.16 -31.90 4.25
C SER A 86 24.25 -32.21 2.75
N GLU A 87 23.30 -32.98 2.21
CA GLU A 87 23.21 -33.31 0.80
C GLU A 87 22.67 -32.16 -0.07
N VAL A 88 22.01 -31.17 0.52
CA VAL A 88 21.35 -30.06 -0.19
C VAL A 88 22.38 -29.18 -0.89
N ASP A 89 22.24 -29.04 -2.21
CA ASP A 89 23.07 -28.15 -3.04
C ASP A 89 22.31 -26.91 -3.53
N THR A 90 20.99 -26.88 -3.34
CA THR A 90 20.10 -25.79 -3.74
C THR A 90 19.04 -25.59 -2.66
N LEU A 91 19.13 -24.49 -1.90
CA LEU A 91 18.20 -24.19 -0.81
C LEU A 91 17.24 -23.09 -1.22
N PHE A 92 15.95 -23.42 -1.33
CA PHE A 92 14.89 -22.43 -1.48
C PHE A 92 14.53 -21.85 -0.13
N VAL A 93 14.37 -20.53 -0.07
CA VAL A 93 14.04 -19.79 1.14
C VAL A 93 12.74 -19.04 0.91
N GLN A 94 11.77 -19.23 1.81
CA GLN A 94 10.44 -18.61 1.75
C GLN A 94 10.09 -17.94 3.08
N GLY A 95 9.33 -16.84 3.05
CA GLY A 95 8.78 -16.23 4.26
C GLY A 95 9.71 -15.24 4.97
N LEU A 96 10.78 -14.76 4.32
CA LEU A 96 11.61 -13.70 4.91
C LEU A 96 10.85 -12.38 5.04
N GLU A 97 9.84 -12.16 4.20
CA GLU A 97 8.93 -11.03 4.25
C GLU A 97 8.24 -10.88 5.61
N TYR A 98 7.96 -11.97 6.34
CA TYR A 98 7.39 -11.89 7.68
C TYR A 98 8.32 -11.17 8.67
N SER A 99 9.63 -11.32 8.53
CA SER A 99 10.60 -10.61 9.36
C SER A 99 10.68 -9.13 9.01
N LEU A 100 10.52 -8.78 7.74
CA LEU A 100 10.46 -7.38 7.29
C LEU A 100 9.16 -6.71 7.77
N LEU A 101 8.02 -7.39 7.61
CA LEU A 101 6.72 -6.93 8.10
C LEU A 101 6.71 -6.79 9.63
N SER A 102 7.30 -7.73 10.36
CA SER A 102 7.43 -7.64 11.82
C SER A 102 8.33 -6.46 12.23
N TYR A 103 9.47 -6.28 11.55
CA TYR A 103 10.34 -5.13 11.80
C TYR A 103 9.62 -3.80 11.55
N GLU A 104 8.89 -3.69 10.44
CA GLU A 104 8.07 -2.50 10.16
C GLU A 104 7.05 -2.27 11.27
N ARG A 105 6.31 -3.31 11.65
CA ARG A 105 5.34 -3.25 12.74
C ARG A 105 5.98 -2.76 14.04
N GLN A 106 7.07 -3.37 14.47
CA GLN A 106 7.79 -3.00 15.69
C GLN A 106 8.32 -1.56 15.63
N LYS A 107 8.90 -1.12 14.50
CA LYS A 107 9.41 0.26 14.36
C LYS A 107 8.30 1.30 14.31
N ARG A 108 7.14 0.94 13.76
CA ARG A 108 5.94 1.77 13.77
C ARG A 108 5.39 1.89 15.19
N GLU A 109 5.23 0.77 15.91
CA GLU A 109 4.67 0.69 17.26
C GLU A 109 5.58 1.31 18.34
N GLU A 110 6.89 0.99 18.34
CA GLU A 110 7.80 1.39 19.43
C GLU A 110 8.44 2.75 19.24
N SER A 111 8.65 3.17 17.98
CA SER A 111 9.52 4.30 17.66
C SER A 111 8.86 5.35 16.76
N GLY A 112 7.63 5.12 16.31
CA GLY A 112 6.90 6.05 15.47
C GLY A 112 7.60 6.37 14.14
N TRP A 113 8.24 5.39 13.52
CA TRP A 113 8.99 5.58 12.27
C TRP A 113 8.07 5.84 11.07
N SER A 114 8.32 6.93 10.33
CA SER A 114 7.59 7.23 9.09
C SER A 114 7.96 6.26 7.96
N SER A 115 7.10 6.16 6.93
CA SER A 115 7.48 5.46 5.70
C SER A 115 8.70 6.05 5.01
N GLU A 116 8.97 7.34 5.21
CA GLU A 116 10.20 7.95 4.72
C GLU A 116 11.42 7.40 5.48
N ASP A 117 11.35 7.20 6.80
CA ASP A 117 12.41 6.54 7.57
C ASP A 117 12.54 5.03 7.26
N ILE A 118 11.47 4.38 6.80
CA ILE A 118 11.40 2.95 6.47
C ILE A 118 11.78 2.63 5.02
N TYR A 119 11.57 3.54 4.06
CA TYR A 119 11.81 3.28 2.63
C TYR A 119 12.80 4.25 1.97
N ASN A 120 12.99 5.49 2.45
CA ASN A 120 14.17 6.26 2.05
C ASN A 120 15.40 5.68 2.74
N TYR A 121 16.59 5.88 2.14
CA TYR A 121 17.89 5.46 2.66
C TYR A 121 18.21 6.20 3.97
N SER A 122 17.47 5.90 5.03
CA SER A 122 17.70 6.40 6.37
C SER A 122 18.71 5.47 7.03
N TRP A 123 19.93 5.96 7.20
CA TRP A 123 20.99 5.30 7.97
C TRP A 123 20.60 5.07 9.45
N LYS A 124 19.41 5.47 9.88
CA LYS A 124 18.96 5.40 11.27
C LYS A 124 18.68 3.97 11.77
N ALA A 125 18.37 2.99 10.90
CA ALA A 125 18.26 1.56 11.25
C ALA A 125 17.95 0.67 10.03
N VAL A 126 18.67 -0.46 9.95
CA VAL A 126 18.46 -1.54 8.99
C VAL A 126 17.69 -2.67 9.71
N PRO A 127 16.69 -3.32 9.10
CA PRO A 127 16.05 -4.50 9.69
C PRO A 127 17.12 -5.51 10.13
N LYS A 128 17.00 -6.08 11.33
CA LYS A 128 18.01 -7.00 11.88
C LYS A 128 18.36 -8.11 10.89
N LEU A 129 17.34 -8.63 10.20
CA LEU A 129 17.48 -9.58 9.09
C LEU A 129 18.47 -9.09 8.03
N LEU A 130 18.22 -7.91 7.45
CA LEU A 130 19.04 -7.37 6.36
C LEU A 130 20.44 -6.99 6.82
N GLY A 131 20.57 -6.47 8.05
CA GLY A 131 21.87 -6.17 8.65
C GLY A 131 22.72 -7.44 8.82
N ASN A 132 22.11 -8.53 9.29
CA ASN A 132 22.78 -9.83 9.40
C ASN A 132 23.19 -10.37 8.03
N LEU A 133 22.30 -10.32 7.03
CA LEU A 133 22.59 -10.75 5.67
C LEU A 133 23.80 -10.03 5.07
N ASN A 134 23.84 -8.70 5.15
CA ASN A 134 24.99 -7.91 4.65
C ASN A 134 26.31 -8.31 5.32
N LEU A 135 26.33 -8.36 6.65
CA LEU A 135 27.55 -8.64 7.42
C LEU A 135 28.09 -10.06 7.18
N ARG A 136 27.24 -10.99 6.73
CA ARG A 136 27.60 -12.42 6.60
C ARG A 136 27.71 -12.90 5.16
N ARG A 137 27.60 -12.02 4.15
CA ARG A 137 27.67 -12.42 2.73
C ARG A 137 28.89 -13.28 2.40
N GLU A 138 30.08 -12.87 2.86
CA GLU A 138 31.32 -13.62 2.61
C GLU A 138 31.36 -14.94 3.39
N GLN A 139 30.83 -14.95 4.63
CA GLN A 139 30.67 -16.17 5.42
C GLN A 139 29.74 -17.16 4.71
N PHE A 140 28.64 -16.70 4.11
CA PHE A 140 27.77 -17.54 3.30
C PHE A 140 28.53 -18.24 2.16
N ARG A 141 29.43 -17.52 1.47
CA ARG A 141 30.26 -18.10 0.40
C ARG A 141 31.25 -19.12 0.95
N ASP A 142 31.90 -18.77 2.05
CA ASP A 142 33.04 -19.54 2.57
C ASP A 142 32.56 -20.80 3.33
N ASP A 143 31.45 -20.69 4.06
CA ASP A 143 30.87 -21.78 4.86
C ASP A 143 29.91 -22.66 4.05
N PHE A 144 29.28 -22.11 3.01
CA PHE A 144 28.38 -22.86 2.11
C PHE A 144 28.86 -22.82 0.65
N PRO A 145 30.11 -23.22 0.35
CA PRO A 145 30.71 -23.06 -0.98
C PRO A 145 30.03 -23.91 -2.05
N THR A 146 29.24 -24.90 -1.66
CA THR A 146 28.52 -25.83 -2.54
C THR A 146 27.03 -25.53 -2.69
N VAL A 147 26.48 -24.57 -1.94
CA VAL A 147 25.03 -24.33 -1.85
C VAL A 147 24.60 -23.09 -2.61
N CYS A 148 23.62 -23.24 -3.50
CA CYS A 148 22.95 -22.13 -4.15
C CYS A 148 21.67 -21.77 -3.35
N PHE A 149 21.59 -20.55 -2.84
CA PHE A 149 20.40 -20.03 -2.17
C PHE A 149 19.46 -19.39 -3.19
N VAL A 150 18.17 -19.72 -3.10
CA VAL A 150 17.10 -19.16 -3.94
C VAL A 150 16.06 -18.53 -3.04
N PHE A 151 16.07 -17.20 -2.94
CA PHE A 151 15.13 -16.44 -2.13
C PHE A 151 13.86 -16.16 -2.92
N LEU A 152 12.75 -16.74 -2.49
CA LEU A 152 11.42 -16.52 -3.05
C LEU A 152 10.75 -15.39 -2.27
N LEU A 153 10.54 -14.26 -2.92
CA LEU A 153 10.20 -13.01 -2.24
C LEU A 153 9.11 -12.22 -2.98
N PRO A 154 8.21 -11.52 -2.27
CA PRO A 154 7.37 -10.50 -2.88
C PRO A 154 8.19 -9.27 -3.31
N LEU A 155 7.63 -8.46 -4.21
CA LEU A 155 8.34 -7.30 -4.78
C LEU A 155 8.88 -6.35 -3.69
N PHE A 156 8.07 -6.03 -2.68
CA PHE A 156 8.50 -5.11 -1.62
C PHE A 156 9.74 -5.62 -0.87
N ALA A 157 9.81 -6.93 -0.59
CA ALA A 157 10.94 -7.54 0.10
C ALA A 157 12.21 -7.50 -0.76
N LEU A 158 12.07 -7.66 -2.08
CA LEU A 158 13.15 -7.46 -3.03
C LEU A 158 13.62 -6.00 -3.04
N THR A 159 12.69 -5.04 -3.03
CA THR A 159 13.03 -3.62 -2.94
C THR A 159 13.80 -3.30 -1.66
N TYR A 160 13.44 -3.93 -0.54
CA TYR A 160 14.18 -3.83 0.71
C TYR A 160 15.62 -4.33 0.60
N LEU A 161 15.81 -5.50 0.02
CA LEU A 161 17.14 -6.08 -0.18
C LEU A 161 17.98 -5.19 -1.10
N ALA A 162 17.42 -4.76 -2.24
CA ALA A 162 18.11 -3.90 -3.20
C ALA A 162 18.56 -2.57 -2.58
N ASN A 163 17.72 -1.96 -1.74
CA ASN A 163 18.01 -0.64 -1.18
C ASN A 163 18.77 -0.69 0.15
N ARG A 164 18.66 -1.78 0.94
CA ARG A 164 19.15 -1.82 2.33
C ARG A 164 20.07 -3.00 2.62
N ALA A 165 20.19 -3.94 1.68
CA ALA A 165 21.13 -5.05 1.74
C ALA A 165 22.06 -5.12 0.50
N PRO A 166 22.71 -4.02 0.06
CA PRO A 166 23.41 -3.98 -1.22
C PRO A 166 24.68 -4.87 -1.28
N ASP A 167 25.26 -5.24 -0.13
CA ASP A 167 26.36 -6.21 -0.10
C ASP A 167 25.82 -7.62 -0.38
N PHE A 168 24.68 -7.96 0.22
CA PHE A 168 24.06 -9.26 0.04
C PHE A 168 23.33 -9.40 -1.31
N PHE A 169 22.63 -8.35 -1.74
CA PHE A 169 21.94 -8.21 -3.02
C PHE A 169 22.80 -7.34 -3.95
N ASP A 170 23.87 -7.93 -4.48
CA ASP A 170 24.80 -7.26 -5.41
C ASP A 170 24.56 -7.66 -6.88
N TRP A 171 25.30 -7.02 -7.79
CA TRP A 171 25.24 -7.29 -9.24
C TRP A 171 25.59 -8.73 -9.66
N ARG A 172 26.13 -9.57 -8.76
CA ARG A 172 26.41 -10.99 -9.03
C ARG A 172 25.19 -11.87 -8.75
N SER A 173 24.19 -11.32 -8.09
CA SER A 173 22.93 -11.99 -7.78
C SER A 173 22.10 -12.17 -9.05
N GLY A 174 21.54 -13.37 -9.24
CA GLY A 174 20.56 -13.56 -10.31
C GLY A 174 19.17 -13.16 -9.84
N VAL A 175 18.50 -12.28 -10.58
CA VAL A 175 17.11 -11.88 -10.28
C VAL A 175 16.20 -12.50 -11.34
N TYR A 176 15.09 -13.08 -10.91
CA TYR A 176 14.08 -13.66 -11.78
C TYR A 176 12.69 -13.13 -11.41
N GLU A 177 11.89 -12.79 -12.41
CA GLU A 177 10.60 -12.16 -12.17
C GLU A 177 9.42 -12.99 -12.66
N PHE A 178 8.65 -13.52 -11.71
CA PHE A 178 7.37 -14.13 -11.99
C PHE A 178 6.26 -13.15 -11.57
N PRO A 179 5.34 -12.78 -12.49
CA PRO A 179 4.20 -11.95 -12.16
C PRO A 179 3.39 -12.59 -11.03
N ILE A 180 2.92 -11.76 -10.09
CA ILE A 180 2.02 -12.22 -9.02
C ILE A 180 0.70 -12.66 -9.65
N ASP A 181 0.18 -13.80 -9.17
CA ASP A 181 -1.11 -14.32 -9.61
C ASP A 181 -2.26 -13.33 -9.29
N PRO A 182 -3.23 -13.12 -10.21
CA PRO A 182 -4.31 -12.16 -10.02
C PRO A 182 -5.18 -12.40 -8.78
N GLU A 183 -5.28 -13.63 -8.27
CA GLU A 183 -6.05 -13.95 -7.06
C GLU A 183 -5.37 -13.37 -5.81
N LEU A 184 -4.04 -13.53 -5.67
CA LEU A 184 -3.32 -12.93 -4.56
C LEU A 184 -3.35 -11.39 -4.63
N LEU A 185 -3.21 -10.81 -5.82
CA LEU A 185 -3.38 -9.36 -6.00
C LEU A 185 -4.75 -8.90 -5.52
N GLU A 186 -5.79 -9.70 -5.73
CA GLU A 186 -7.12 -9.41 -5.21
C GLU A 186 -7.18 -9.49 -3.70
N GLN A 187 -6.69 -10.59 -3.12
CA GLN A 187 -6.71 -10.84 -1.69
C GLN A 187 -5.97 -9.72 -0.94
N GLU A 188 -4.78 -9.32 -1.40
CA GLU A 188 -4.01 -8.24 -0.78
C GLU A 188 -4.68 -6.87 -0.97
N SER A 189 -5.22 -6.58 -2.17
CA SER A 189 -5.97 -5.33 -2.38
C SER A 189 -7.22 -5.26 -1.49
N LEU A 190 -7.90 -6.40 -1.27
CA LEU A 190 -9.06 -6.48 -0.40
C LEU A 190 -8.69 -6.35 1.07
N ARG A 191 -7.62 -7.02 1.52
CA ARG A 191 -7.11 -6.92 2.89
C ARG A 191 -6.82 -5.47 3.26
N LEU A 192 -6.20 -4.72 2.36
CA LEU A 192 -5.86 -3.31 2.59
C LEU A 192 -7.06 -2.37 2.67
N VAL A 193 -8.21 -2.77 2.11
CA VAL A 193 -9.45 -1.96 2.02
C VAL A 193 -10.52 -2.43 3.01
N GLN A 194 -10.52 -3.70 3.42
CA GLN A 194 -11.50 -4.26 4.38
C GLN A 194 -11.06 -4.08 5.83
N GLU A 195 -9.77 -3.90 6.09
CA GLU A 195 -9.25 -3.48 7.41
C GLU A 195 -9.50 -1.98 7.69
N SER A 196 -10.24 -1.30 6.82
CA SER A 196 -10.31 0.16 6.77
C SER A 196 -11.61 0.68 7.35
N ASN A 197 -11.51 1.32 8.52
CA ASN A 197 -12.51 2.25 8.99
C ASN A 197 -11.84 3.63 9.14
N PHE A 198 -12.40 4.67 8.52
CA PHE A 198 -11.86 6.02 8.61
C PHE A 198 -11.69 6.49 10.05
N ASP A 199 -12.61 6.10 10.94
CA ASP A 199 -12.53 6.39 12.37
C ASP A 199 -11.29 5.75 13.02
N GLU A 200 -10.88 4.57 12.56
CA GLU A 200 -9.64 3.94 13.04
C GLU A 200 -8.42 4.74 12.58
N TYR A 201 -8.40 5.23 11.34
CA TYR A 201 -7.28 6.04 10.86
C TYR A 201 -7.09 7.33 11.62
N LEU A 202 -8.15 7.97 12.09
CA LEU A 202 -8.04 9.15 12.96
C LEU A 202 -7.33 8.82 14.27
N ASN A 203 -7.52 7.60 14.78
CA ASN A 203 -6.89 7.10 16.00
C ASN A 203 -5.48 6.55 15.79
N TRP A 204 -5.11 6.21 14.55
CA TRP A 204 -3.77 5.76 14.22
C TRP A 204 -2.76 6.89 14.40
N ALA A 205 -1.59 6.54 14.94
CA ALA A 205 -0.46 7.44 14.98
C ALA A 205 -0.02 7.77 13.54
N GLN A 206 0.47 9.01 13.33
CA GLN A 206 0.96 9.46 12.02
C GLN A 206 1.92 8.45 11.31
N PRO A 207 2.85 7.79 12.04
CA PRO A 207 3.75 6.80 11.45
C PRO A 207 3.05 5.54 10.93
N GLU A 208 1.96 5.10 11.58
CA GLU A 208 1.16 3.95 11.15
C GLU A 208 0.43 4.27 9.85
N ARG A 209 -0.16 5.47 9.77
CA ARG A 209 -0.80 5.98 8.54
C ARG A 209 0.19 6.09 7.38
N ASP A 210 1.36 6.69 7.63
CA ASP A 210 2.41 6.79 6.61
C ASP A 210 2.87 5.39 6.15
N GLY A 211 3.01 4.45 7.09
CA GLY A 211 3.29 3.03 6.83
C GLY A 211 2.33 2.39 5.84
N ARG A 212 1.04 2.51 6.12
CA ARG A 212 -0.05 1.99 5.27
C ARG A 212 -0.08 2.67 3.91
N ILE A 213 0.15 3.98 3.83
CA ILE A 213 0.22 4.73 2.56
C ILE A 213 1.32 4.17 1.65
N ALA A 214 2.48 3.81 2.20
CA ALA A 214 3.59 3.26 1.41
C ALA A 214 3.31 1.83 0.95
N GLU A 215 2.74 1.00 1.82
CA GLU A 215 2.29 -0.34 1.45
C GLU A 215 1.28 -0.28 0.29
N ILE A 216 0.25 0.57 0.41
CA ILE A 216 -0.73 0.80 -0.65
C ILE A 216 -0.06 1.25 -1.95
N LYS A 217 0.93 2.16 -1.88
CA LYS A 217 1.68 2.61 -3.05
C LYS A 217 2.38 1.45 -3.76
N CYS A 218 3.04 0.55 -3.03
CA CYS A 218 3.67 -0.63 -3.62
C CYS A 218 2.65 -1.49 -4.39
N TRP A 219 1.47 -1.71 -3.80
CA TRP A 219 0.42 -2.50 -4.45
C TRP A 219 -0.24 -1.80 -5.64
N ILE A 220 -0.32 -0.47 -5.65
CA ILE A 220 -0.81 0.29 -6.80
C ILE A 220 0.11 0.14 -8.02
N GLU A 221 1.42 0.14 -7.76
CA GLU A 221 2.47 0.06 -8.79
C GLU A 221 2.68 -1.37 -9.30
N GLU A 222 2.13 -2.38 -8.62
CA GLU A 222 2.26 -3.78 -8.97
C GLU A 222 1.65 -4.07 -10.38
N PRO A 223 2.41 -4.72 -11.28
CA PRO A 223 1.92 -5.17 -12.58
C PRO A 223 0.71 -6.13 -12.43
N GLY A 224 -0.24 -6.05 -13.36
CA GLY A 224 -1.44 -6.88 -13.34
C GLY A 224 -2.61 -6.30 -12.53
N GLN A 225 -2.43 -5.16 -11.85
CA GLN A 225 -3.52 -4.46 -11.19
C GLN A 225 -4.60 -3.98 -12.17
N THR A 226 -5.86 -4.26 -11.86
CA THR A 226 -7.01 -3.78 -12.65
C THR A 226 -7.32 -2.32 -12.33
N PRO A 227 -7.96 -1.58 -13.25
CA PRO A 227 -8.44 -0.22 -12.98
C PRO A 227 -9.28 -0.14 -11.69
N GLU A 228 -10.15 -1.12 -11.45
CA GLU A 228 -11.03 -1.15 -10.28
C GLU A 228 -10.25 -1.32 -8.97
N ARG A 229 -9.23 -2.19 -8.96
CA ARG A 229 -8.36 -2.38 -7.78
C ARG A 229 -7.52 -1.13 -7.53
N LYS A 230 -6.96 -0.52 -8.59
CA LYS A 230 -6.24 0.76 -8.47
C LYS A 230 -7.14 1.84 -7.91
N ALA A 231 -8.37 1.98 -8.40
CA ALA A 231 -9.32 2.96 -7.90
C ALA A 231 -9.56 2.81 -6.39
N ARG A 232 -9.77 1.57 -5.93
CA ARG A 232 -9.96 1.27 -4.49
C ARG A 232 -8.73 1.62 -3.67
N LEU A 233 -7.55 1.20 -4.11
CA LEU A 233 -6.29 1.49 -3.40
C LEU A 233 -5.99 2.99 -3.33
N PHE A 234 -6.22 3.74 -4.41
CA PHE A 234 -6.07 5.20 -4.40
C PHE A 234 -7.07 5.90 -3.48
N PHE A 235 -8.33 5.43 -3.45
CA PHE A 235 -9.33 5.94 -2.52
C PHE A 235 -8.93 5.69 -1.06
N GLU A 236 -8.40 4.50 -0.79
CA GLU A 236 -7.89 4.11 0.54
C GLU A 236 -6.71 4.99 0.97
N GLN A 237 -5.76 5.19 0.06
CA GLN A 237 -4.63 6.08 0.26
C GLN A 237 -5.08 7.51 0.57
N ALA A 238 -6.10 8.01 -0.13
CA ALA A 238 -6.63 9.34 0.11
C ALA A 238 -7.23 9.48 1.52
N SER A 239 -7.93 8.46 2.00
CA SER A 239 -8.52 8.44 3.35
C SER A 239 -7.45 8.57 4.44
N LEU A 240 -6.30 7.91 4.26
CA LEU A 240 -5.15 8.00 5.16
C LEU A 240 -4.47 9.38 5.12
N PHE A 241 -4.35 9.97 3.93
CA PHE A 241 -3.84 11.35 3.79
C PHE A 241 -4.79 12.35 4.44
N TYR A 242 -6.10 12.16 4.27
CA TYR A 242 -7.11 13.00 4.88
C TYR A 242 -7.05 12.91 6.41
N ALA A 243 -6.98 11.70 6.98
CA ALA A 243 -6.81 11.50 8.42
C ALA A 243 -5.52 12.14 8.97
N SER A 244 -4.51 12.32 8.11
CA SER A 244 -3.28 13.05 8.42
C SER A 244 -3.35 14.57 8.20
N ALA A 245 -4.54 15.11 7.89
CA ALA A 245 -4.76 16.50 7.45
C ALA A 245 -3.90 16.94 6.25
N LYS A 246 -3.40 15.99 5.44
CA LYS A 246 -2.62 16.23 4.21
C LYS A 246 -3.58 16.35 3.02
N TYR A 247 -4.40 17.40 3.03
CA TYR A 247 -5.54 17.51 2.11
C TYR A 247 -5.16 17.57 0.63
N GLU A 248 -4.06 18.24 0.24
CA GLU A 248 -3.60 18.24 -1.15
C GLU A 248 -3.20 16.85 -1.63
N ALA A 249 -2.56 16.05 -0.77
CA ALA A 249 -2.20 14.67 -1.09
C ALA A 249 -3.44 13.77 -1.19
N ALA A 250 -4.42 13.98 -0.31
CA ALA A 250 -5.71 13.29 -0.39
C ALA A 250 -6.42 13.60 -1.72
N ILE A 251 -6.46 14.87 -2.14
CA ILE A 251 -7.04 15.29 -3.43
C ILE A 251 -6.31 14.61 -4.60
N ALA A 252 -4.97 14.58 -4.59
CA ALA A 252 -4.20 13.95 -5.66
C ALA A 252 -4.49 12.44 -5.76
N SER A 253 -4.61 11.74 -4.64
CA SER A 253 -5.01 10.33 -4.62
C SER A 253 -6.46 10.12 -5.08
N LEU A 254 -7.39 11.00 -4.69
CA LEU A 254 -8.79 10.96 -5.16
C LEU A 254 -8.89 11.22 -6.66
N ASP A 255 -8.11 12.16 -7.21
CA ASP A 255 -8.04 12.41 -8.64
C ASP A 255 -7.58 11.16 -9.41
N GLN A 256 -6.60 10.41 -8.87
CA GLN A 256 -6.21 9.12 -9.46
C GLN A 256 -7.32 8.08 -9.33
N ALA A 257 -7.98 7.97 -8.16
CA ALA A 257 -9.09 7.05 -7.97
C ALA A 257 -10.21 7.31 -9.00
N LEU A 258 -10.57 8.58 -9.19
CA LEU A 258 -11.60 9.05 -10.11
C LEU A 258 -11.20 8.90 -11.59
N LYS A 259 -9.91 8.96 -11.91
CA LYS A 259 -9.41 8.62 -13.25
C LYS A 259 -9.70 7.16 -13.62
N TYR A 260 -9.59 6.24 -12.67
CA TYR A 260 -9.88 4.82 -12.88
C TYR A 260 -11.36 4.48 -12.70
N LYS A 261 -12.06 5.18 -11.80
CA LYS A 261 -13.49 5.00 -11.52
C LYS A 261 -14.20 6.36 -11.40
N PRO A 262 -14.61 6.96 -12.54
CA PRO A 262 -15.16 8.33 -12.57
C PRO A 262 -16.59 8.46 -12.02
N ASP A 263 -17.29 7.33 -11.84
CA ASP A 263 -18.65 7.23 -11.31
C ASP A 263 -18.69 6.94 -9.79
N ASN A 264 -17.55 7.02 -9.10
CA ASN A 264 -17.48 6.88 -7.66
C ASN A 264 -17.93 8.17 -6.96
N ASP A 265 -19.20 8.21 -6.54
CA ASP A 265 -19.82 9.32 -5.82
C ASP A 265 -19.09 9.63 -4.49
N ILE A 266 -18.72 8.60 -3.73
CA ILE A 266 -18.01 8.75 -2.44
C ILE A 266 -16.64 9.41 -2.65
N ALA A 267 -15.91 9.06 -3.71
CA ALA A 267 -14.63 9.70 -4.03
C ALA A 267 -14.79 11.18 -4.40
N TRP A 268 -15.84 11.53 -5.16
CA TRP A 268 -16.17 12.93 -5.45
C TRP A 268 -16.55 13.71 -4.19
N TYR A 269 -17.35 13.10 -3.31
CA TYR A 269 -17.75 13.70 -2.03
C TYR A 269 -16.54 13.97 -1.13
N ASN A 270 -15.67 12.96 -0.90
CA ASN A 270 -14.46 13.12 -0.08
C ASN A 270 -13.48 14.14 -0.68
N ARG A 271 -13.44 14.26 -2.01
CA ARG A 271 -12.64 15.29 -2.70
C ARG A 271 -13.18 16.68 -2.39
N GLY A 272 -14.50 16.85 -2.40
CA GLY A 272 -15.16 18.08 -1.99
C GLY A 272 -14.83 18.48 -0.55
N ILE A 273 -14.86 17.51 0.38
CA ILE A 273 -14.52 17.77 1.78
C ILE A 273 -13.06 18.22 1.90
N ALA A 274 -12.12 17.53 1.27
CA ALA A 274 -10.70 17.90 1.31
C ALA A 274 -10.46 19.31 0.74
N LEU A 275 -11.16 19.70 -0.33
CA LEU A 275 -11.10 21.03 -0.91
C LEU A 275 -11.72 22.10 -0.01
N GLY A 276 -12.83 21.80 0.66
CA GLY A 276 -13.46 22.68 1.65
C GLY A 276 -12.54 23.00 2.82
N ASN A 277 -11.82 22.00 3.34
CA ASN A 277 -10.80 22.20 4.38
C ASN A 277 -9.63 23.10 3.93
N LEU A 278 -9.36 23.15 2.62
CA LEU A 278 -8.38 24.07 2.01
C LEU A 278 -9.00 25.42 1.61
N GLN A 279 -10.27 25.66 1.94
CA GLN A 279 -11.04 26.86 1.56
C GLN A 279 -11.15 27.09 0.05
N ARG A 280 -11.05 26.01 -0.75
CA ARG A 280 -11.21 26.02 -2.21
C ARG A 280 -12.67 25.74 -2.57
N TYR A 281 -13.57 26.61 -2.11
CA TYR A 281 -15.01 26.36 -2.08
C TYR A 281 -15.63 26.11 -3.46
N GLU A 282 -15.23 26.84 -4.50
CA GLU A 282 -15.76 26.65 -5.85
C GLU A 282 -15.42 25.26 -6.40
N GLU A 283 -14.22 24.76 -6.13
CA GLU A 283 -13.79 23.41 -6.53
C GLU A 283 -14.44 22.33 -5.67
N ALA A 284 -14.69 22.61 -4.39
CA ALA A 284 -15.44 21.73 -3.50
C ALA A 284 -16.88 21.54 -4.00
N ILE A 285 -17.57 22.65 -4.31
CA ILE A 285 -18.92 22.66 -4.88
C ILE A 285 -18.97 21.85 -6.18
N ALA A 286 -18.02 22.05 -7.09
CA ALA A 286 -17.95 21.29 -8.33
C ALA A 286 -17.76 19.78 -8.09
N SER A 287 -17.04 19.40 -7.02
CA SER A 287 -16.86 18.00 -6.63
C SER A 287 -18.15 17.41 -6.05
N TYR A 288 -18.85 18.15 -5.18
CA TYR A 288 -20.15 17.73 -4.68
C TYR A 288 -21.21 17.64 -5.78
N ASP A 289 -21.18 18.50 -6.79
CA ASP A 289 -22.05 18.39 -7.97
C ASP A 289 -21.80 17.09 -8.75
N GLN A 290 -20.54 16.65 -8.87
CA GLN A 290 -20.25 15.33 -9.45
C GLN A 290 -20.72 14.19 -8.55
N ALA A 291 -20.57 14.29 -7.23
CA ALA A 291 -21.10 13.30 -6.30
C ALA A 291 -22.62 13.16 -6.46
N LEU A 292 -23.35 14.28 -6.44
CA LEU A 292 -24.80 14.35 -6.60
C LEU A 292 -25.30 13.87 -7.97
N LYS A 293 -24.48 14.01 -9.02
CA LYS A 293 -24.79 13.46 -10.34
C LYS A 293 -24.90 11.92 -10.31
N TYR A 294 -24.05 11.26 -9.53
CA TYR A 294 -24.03 9.79 -9.42
C TYR A 294 -24.89 9.28 -8.25
N ASN A 295 -25.04 10.08 -7.19
CA ASN A 295 -25.91 9.81 -6.05
C ASN A 295 -26.76 11.05 -5.70
N PRO A 296 -27.95 11.21 -6.32
CA PRO A 296 -28.76 12.43 -6.17
C PRO A 296 -29.44 12.58 -4.80
N ASN A 297 -29.38 11.56 -3.94
CA ASN A 297 -30.00 11.56 -2.61
C ASN A 297 -28.96 11.70 -1.48
N ASP A 298 -27.75 12.17 -1.79
CA ASP A 298 -26.72 12.44 -0.79
C ASP A 298 -26.98 13.77 -0.07
N ALA A 299 -27.67 13.67 1.07
CA ALA A 299 -27.99 14.80 1.93
C ALA A 299 -26.72 15.54 2.43
N GLY A 300 -25.64 14.81 2.70
CA GLY A 300 -24.37 15.37 3.14
C GLY A 300 -23.69 16.21 2.06
N ALA A 301 -23.75 15.77 0.80
CA ALA A 301 -23.25 16.56 -0.32
C ALA A 301 -24.02 17.88 -0.49
N PHE A 302 -25.36 17.87 -0.35
CA PHE A 302 -26.15 19.10 -0.34
C PHE A 302 -25.81 20.02 0.84
N TYR A 303 -25.65 19.46 2.04
CA TYR A 303 -25.30 20.21 3.24
C TYR A 303 -23.93 20.89 3.10
N ASN A 304 -22.90 20.15 2.69
CA ASN A 304 -21.56 20.70 2.54
C ASN A 304 -21.48 21.75 1.41
N LYS A 305 -22.29 21.61 0.34
CA LYS A 305 -22.48 22.68 -0.66
C LYS A 305 -23.09 23.93 -0.03
N ALA A 306 -24.11 23.77 0.81
CA ALA A 306 -24.74 24.88 1.50
C ALA A 306 -23.74 25.62 2.40
N CYS A 307 -22.91 24.88 3.15
CA CYS A 307 -21.82 25.45 3.96
C CYS A 307 -20.84 26.25 3.09
N CYS A 308 -20.38 25.70 1.96
CA CYS A 308 -19.50 26.41 1.03
C CYS A 308 -20.13 27.71 0.53
N TYR A 309 -21.42 27.71 0.18
CA TYR A 309 -22.14 28.93 -0.22
C TYR A 309 -22.31 29.91 0.94
N GLY A 310 -22.54 29.40 2.16
CA GLY A 310 -22.63 30.20 3.39
C GLY A 310 -21.35 30.98 3.66
N LEU A 311 -20.20 30.29 3.59
CA LEU A 311 -18.85 30.86 3.74
C LEU A 311 -18.47 31.86 2.63
N GLN A 312 -19.20 31.86 1.51
CA GLN A 312 -19.04 32.82 0.42
C GLN A 312 -20.11 33.93 0.45
N GLY A 313 -20.98 33.97 1.46
CA GLY A 313 -22.08 34.93 1.57
C GLY A 313 -23.19 34.76 0.53
N GLN A 314 -23.24 33.63 -0.18
CA GLN A 314 -24.21 33.35 -1.25
C GLN A 314 -25.53 32.82 -0.68
N VAL A 315 -26.27 33.71 -0.01
CA VAL A 315 -27.47 33.39 0.79
C VAL A 315 -28.49 32.51 0.06
N GLU A 316 -28.86 32.86 -1.17
CA GLU A 316 -29.90 32.12 -1.93
C GLU A 316 -29.49 30.67 -2.19
N LEU A 317 -28.23 30.45 -2.56
CA LEU A 317 -27.71 29.13 -2.88
C LEU A 317 -27.48 28.30 -1.62
N ALA A 318 -27.05 28.93 -0.52
CA ALA A 318 -26.97 28.30 0.79
C ALA A 318 -28.34 27.78 1.25
N ILE A 319 -29.38 28.62 1.22
CA ILE A 319 -30.75 28.23 1.60
C ILE A 319 -31.27 27.10 0.71
N THR A 320 -31.08 27.21 -0.61
CA THR A 320 -31.60 26.20 -1.56
C THR A 320 -30.98 24.83 -1.32
N ASN A 321 -29.66 24.75 -1.14
CA ASN A 321 -28.98 23.47 -0.92
C ASN A 321 -29.23 22.95 0.51
N LEU A 322 -29.29 23.82 1.52
CA LEU A 322 -29.61 23.40 2.89
C LEU A 322 -31.03 22.83 2.96
N LYS A 323 -31.99 23.41 2.24
CA LYS A 323 -33.34 22.85 2.14
C LYS A 323 -33.32 21.45 1.55
N GLN A 324 -32.59 21.20 0.47
CA GLN A 324 -32.47 19.85 -0.10
C GLN A 324 -31.86 18.86 0.89
N ALA A 325 -30.85 19.28 1.66
CA ALA A 325 -30.26 18.45 2.71
C ALA A 325 -31.30 18.10 3.80
N ILE A 326 -32.06 19.09 4.28
CA ILE A 326 -33.10 18.91 5.31
C ILE A 326 -34.26 18.04 4.83
N ASP A 327 -34.67 18.20 3.56
CA ASP A 327 -35.74 17.40 2.95
C ASP A 327 -35.35 15.91 2.87
N LEU A 328 -34.06 15.60 2.74
CA LEU A 328 -33.53 14.24 2.73
C LEU A 328 -33.22 13.71 4.13
N ASP A 329 -32.67 14.54 5.01
CA ASP A 329 -32.35 14.22 6.40
C ASP A 329 -32.55 15.45 7.32
N LEU A 330 -33.54 15.35 8.20
CA LEU A 330 -33.92 16.42 9.12
C LEU A 330 -32.83 16.78 10.14
N GLU A 331 -31.83 15.92 10.38
CA GLU A 331 -30.74 16.21 11.32
C GLU A 331 -29.93 17.45 10.90
N TYR A 332 -29.77 17.68 9.60
CA TYR A 332 -29.06 18.85 9.07
C TYR A 332 -29.69 20.18 9.47
N ARG A 333 -30.98 20.20 9.80
CA ARG A 333 -31.65 21.39 10.34
C ARG A 333 -31.08 21.76 11.71
N GLU A 334 -30.89 20.78 12.58
CA GLU A 334 -30.35 21.02 13.91
C GLU A 334 -28.87 21.38 13.83
N MET A 335 -28.10 20.71 12.97
CA MET A 335 -26.69 21.05 12.72
C MET A 335 -26.53 22.51 12.25
N ALA A 336 -27.32 22.94 11.25
CA ALA A 336 -27.23 24.28 10.67
C ALA A 336 -27.53 25.43 11.65
N LYS A 337 -28.26 25.17 12.75
CA LYS A 337 -28.52 26.19 13.78
C LYS A 337 -27.24 26.65 14.47
N THR A 338 -26.28 25.75 14.63
CA THR A 338 -25.04 25.99 15.38
C THR A 338 -23.78 25.99 14.53
N ASP A 339 -23.87 25.54 13.27
CA ASP A 339 -22.74 25.48 12.36
C ASP A 339 -22.26 26.88 11.96
N ALA A 340 -20.98 27.16 12.20
CA ALA A 340 -20.34 28.45 11.97
C ALA A 340 -20.25 28.81 10.49
N ASP A 341 -20.31 27.83 9.59
CA ASP A 341 -20.25 28.06 8.14
C ASP A 341 -21.43 28.90 7.63
N PHE A 342 -22.51 28.98 8.42
CA PHE A 342 -23.66 29.82 8.13
C PHE A 342 -23.66 31.18 8.83
N ASP A 343 -22.61 31.56 9.57
CA ASP A 343 -22.56 32.82 10.33
C ASP A 343 -22.92 34.05 9.49
N GLU A 344 -22.41 34.12 8.25
CA GLU A 344 -22.65 35.26 7.34
C GLU A 344 -24.10 35.33 6.83
N VAL A 345 -24.76 34.18 6.71
CA VAL A 345 -26.12 34.07 6.14
C VAL A 345 -27.20 33.94 7.22
N ARG A 346 -26.81 33.67 8.48
CA ARG A 346 -27.74 33.34 9.57
C ARG A 346 -28.74 34.45 9.86
N SER A 347 -28.40 35.71 9.61
CA SER A 347 -29.30 36.83 9.87
C SER A 347 -30.42 37.01 8.82
N ASP A 348 -30.37 36.30 7.69
CA ASP A 348 -31.43 36.36 6.67
C ASP A 348 -32.72 35.72 7.18
N ASP A 349 -33.84 36.44 7.05
CA ASP A 349 -35.16 36.01 7.53
C ASP A 349 -35.61 34.66 6.93
N ARG A 350 -35.24 34.39 5.67
CA ARG A 350 -35.60 33.14 4.97
C ARG A 350 -34.77 31.97 5.48
N PHE A 351 -33.51 32.22 5.80
CA PHE A 351 -32.64 31.22 6.45
C PHE A 351 -33.19 30.88 7.84
N GLN A 352 -33.57 31.88 8.64
CA GLN A 352 -34.22 31.65 9.94
C GLN A 352 -35.56 30.93 9.83
N ALA A 353 -36.37 31.25 8.82
CA ALA A 353 -37.62 30.54 8.58
C ALA A 353 -37.40 29.05 8.29
N LEU A 354 -36.40 28.72 7.45
CA LEU A 354 -36.04 27.35 7.12
C LEU A 354 -35.65 26.54 8.37
N LEU A 355 -34.95 27.14 9.33
CA LEU A 355 -34.54 26.47 10.57
C LEU A 355 -35.70 26.26 11.57
N ASN A 356 -36.71 27.14 11.53
CA ASN A 356 -37.82 27.17 12.49
C ASN A 356 -39.13 26.57 11.97
N GLU A 357 -39.18 26.06 10.74
CA GLU A 357 -40.38 25.46 10.14
C GLU A 357 -40.82 24.21 10.95
N SER A 358 -42.04 24.16 11.46
CA SER A 358 -42.52 23.01 12.23
C SER A 358 -42.72 21.78 11.33
N VAL A 359 -42.24 20.61 11.78
CA VAL A 359 -42.56 19.33 11.13
C VAL A 359 -43.97 18.94 11.58
N ASP A 360 -44.96 19.13 10.72
CA ASP A 360 -46.36 18.71 10.94
C ASP A 360 -46.57 17.20 10.74
#